data_AF-A0A0Q6R2T3-F1
#
_entry.id   AF-A0A0Q6R2T3-F1
#
_cell.length_a   1.000
_cell.length_b   1.000
_cell.length_c   1.000
_cell.angle_alpha   90.00
_cell.angle_beta   90.00
_cell.angle_gamma   90.00
#
_symmetry.space_group_name_H-M   'P 1'
#
loop_
_entity.id
_entity.type
_entity.pdbx_description
1 polymer ?
#
loop_
_entity_poly.entity_id
_entity_poly.type
_entity_poly.pdbx_seq_one_letter_code
_entity_poly.pdbx_strand_id
1 'polypeptide(L)'
;MEVSPFTRYLKVIAQDSTGQGQADTVLYRFIEDEDLPREATAAELRRLKVFGKTYLKCAWFNAGAGEARHLRIFSENLSGDGTPETVRLHFHDGPVIAYKAAARDLDNDGVFELILSSDVDNDGHSNRMDRSRVTALAKQFLKLGWQ
;
A
#
# COMPACT_ATOMS: atom_id res chain seq x y z
N MET A 1 -12.33 -2.49 -21.43
CA MET A 1 -11.98 -1.30 -20.62
C MET A 1 -12.72 -1.44 -19.32
N GLU A 2 -12.04 -1.95 -18.29
CA GLU A 2 -12.61 -1.97 -16.93
C GLU A 2 -12.39 -0.59 -16.33
N VAL A 3 -13.49 0.15 -16.15
CA VAL A 3 -13.49 1.38 -15.36
C VAL A 3 -13.40 0.90 -13.91
N SER A 4 -12.24 1.03 -13.28
CA SER A 4 -12.07 0.67 -11.88
C SER A 4 -12.84 1.67 -11.02
N PRO A 5 -13.83 1.27 -10.21
CA PRO A 5 -14.66 2.17 -9.40
C PRO A 5 -13.97 2.69 -8.13
N PHE A 6 -12.64 2.55 -8.01
CA PHE A 6 -11.93 2.81 -6.75
C PHE A 6 -11.60 4.30 -6.61
N THR A 7 -12.60 5.06 -6.16
CA THR A 7 -12.50 6.52 -6.00
C THR A 7 -11.49 6.93 -4.92
N ARG A 8 -11.05 6.04 -4.01
CA ARG A 8 -10.11 6.41 -2.94
C ARG A 8 -9.01 5.40 -2.69
N TYR A 9 -7.76 5.87 -2.65
CA TYR A 9 -6.60 5.06 -2.28
C TYR A 9 -5.48 5.91 -1.69
N LEU A 10 -4.57 5.27 -0.96
CA LEU A 10 -3.31 5.87 -0.56
C LEU A 10 -2.24 5.47 -1.58
N LYS A 11 -1.65 6.46 -2.25
CA LYS A 11 -0.44 6.30 -3.07
C LYS A 11 0.78 6.48 -2.19
N VAL A 12 1.70 5.52 -2.23
CA VAL A 12 2.95 5.53 -1.45
C VAL A 12 4.14 5.42 -2.38
N ILE A 13 5.07 6.34 -2.27
CA ILE A 13 6.23 6.45 -3.15
C ILE A 13 7.48 6.46 -2.29
N ALA A 14 8.40 5.53 -2.52
CA ALA A 14 9.71 5.52 -1.87
C ALA A 14 10.78 5.96 -2.87
N GLN A 15 11.72 6.77 -2.41
CA GLN A 15 12.77 7.39 -3.21
C GLN A 15 14.12 7.23 -2.52
N ASP A 16 15.11 6.76 -3.28
CA ASP A 16 16.54 6.83 -2.95
C ASP A 16 17.09 8.13 -3.54
N SER A 17 16.82 9.24 -2.84
CA SER A 17 17.16 10.59 -3.30
C SER A 17 18.66 10.87 -3.17
N THR A 18 19.32 10.16 -2.26
CA THR A 18 20.75 10.30 -1.95
C THR A 18 21.63 9.34 -2.77
N GLY A 19 21.05 8.36 -3.45
CA GLY A 19 21.77 7.39 -4.30
C GLY A 19 22.55 6.34 -3.51
N GLN A 20 22.11 6.02 -2.29
CA GLN A 20 22.79 5.07 -1.40
C GLN A 20 22.31 3.61 -1.58
N GLY A 21 21.45 3.37 -2.56
CA GLY A 21 20.88 2.05 -2.83
C GLY A 21 19.75 1.67 -1.86
N GLN A 22 19.26 2.63 -1.08
CA GLN A 22 18.14 2.46 -0.15
C GLN A 22 17.28 3.72 -0.16
N ALA A 23 15.97 3.55 -0.12
CA ALA A 23 15.08 4.71 -0.04
C ALA A 23 15.24 5.47 1.28
N ASP A 24 15.48 6.77 1.16
CA ASP A 24 15.62 7.74 2.25
C ASP A 24 14.36 8.58 2.45
N THR A 25 13.47 8.60 1.47
CA THR A 25 12.27 9.43 1.45
C THR A 25 11.04 8.57 1.14
N VAL A 26 9.94 8.80 1.87
CA VAL A 26 8.63 8.18 1.58
C VAL A 26 7.56 9.27 1.53
N LEU A 27 6.92 9.39 0.37
CA LEU A 27 5.83 10.31 0.10
C LEU A 27 4.49 9.56 0.16
N TYR A 28 3.46 10.26 0.62
CA TYR A 28 2.12 9.70 0.85
C TYR A 28 1.08 10.66 0.30
N ARG A 29 0.32 10.21 -0.70
CA ARG A 29 -0.79 10.97 -1.29
C ARG A 29 -2.09 10.23 -1.09
N PHE A 30 -3.04 10.90 -0.46
CA PHE A 30 -4.42 10.48 -0.41
C PHE A 30 -5.08 10.92 -1.71
N ILE A 31 -5.55 9.94 -2.49
CA ILE A 31 -6.22 10.18 -3.77
C ILE A 31 -7.71 10.02 -3.53
N GLU A 32 -8.48 11.06 -3.84
CA GLU A 32 -9.93 11.06 -3.86
C GLU A 32 -10.37 11.52 -5.25
N ASP A 33 -10.84 10.58 -6.05
CA ASP A 33 -10.93 10.67 -7.51
C ASP A 33 -9.55 10.87 -8.17
N GLU A 34 -9.36 10.44 -9.41
CA GLU A 34 -8.02 10.46 -10.03
C GLU A 34 -7.44 11.89 -10.19
N ASP A 35 -8.28 12.92 -10.01
CA ASP A 35 -7.95 14.32 -10.28
C ASP A 35 -7.43 15.12 -9.07
N LEU A 36 -7.58 14.63 -7.83
CA LEU A 36 -7.27 15.43 -6.63
C LEU A 36 -6.35 14.70 -5.62
N PRO A 37 -5.04 14.60 -5.92
CA PRO A 37 -4.07 14.13 -4.94
C PRO A 37 -3.89 15.15 -3.80
N ARG A 38 -3.99 14.69 -2.56
CA ARG A 38 -3.62 15.44 -1.36
C ARG A 38 -2.43 14.80 -0.66
N GLU A 39 -1.38 15.57 -0.42
CA GLU A 39 -0.25 15.13 0.40
C GLU A 39 -0.65 14.90 1.86
N ALA A 40 0.00 13.92 2.51
CA ALA A 40 -0.17 13.66 3.92
C ALA A 40 0.27 14.86 4.78
N THR A 41 -0.58 15.25 5.71
CA THR A 41 -0.28 16.25 6.74
C THR A 41 0.78 15.73 7.72
N ALA A 42 1.43 16.63 8.46
CA ALA A 42 2.41 16.25 9.49
C ALA A 42 1.83 15.28 10.55
N ALA A 43 0.54 15.39 10.88
CA ALA A 43 -0.13 14.48 11.80
C ALA A 43 -0.32 13.08 11.19
N GLU A 44 -0.69 13.00 9.91
CA GLU A 44 -0.79 11.73 9.18
C GLU A 44 0.57 11.07 9.01
N LEU A 45 1.62 11.83 8.68
CA LEU A 45 2.99 11.31 8.58
C LEU A 45 3.46 10.65 9.89
N ARG A 46 3.07 11.19 11.05
CA ARG A 46 3.34 10.56 12.35
C ARG A 46 2.64 9.20 12.50
N ARG A 47 1.38 9.09 12.06
CA ARG A 47 0.61 7.83 12.07
C ARG A 47 1.18 6.81 11.06
N LEU A 48 1.66 7.30 9.92
CA LEU A 48 2.24 6.50 8.83
C LEU A 48 3.68 6.03 9.10
N LYS A 49 4.32 6.44 10.21
CA LYS A 49 5.72 6.08 10.50
C LYS A 49 5.97 4.56 10.49
N VAL A 50 5.08 3.76 11.09
CA VAL A 50 5.21 2.29 11.11
C VAL A 50 4.91 1.70 9.74
N PHE A 51 3.91 2.26 9.04
CA PHE A 51 3.58 1.89 7.67
C PHE A 51 4.80 2.06 6.76
N GLY A 52 5.41 3.26 6.75
CA GLY A 52 6.57 3.58 5.92
C GLY A 52 7.76 2.67 6.15
N LYS A 53 8.09 2.42 7.42
CA LYS A 53 9.15 1.46 7.77
C LYS A 53 8.87 0.05 7.25
N THR A 54 7.60 -0.35 7.19
CA THR A 54 7.21 -1.65 6.64
C THR A 54 7.28 -1.64 5.11
N TYR A 55 6.84 -0.56 4.48
CA TYR A 55 6.89 -0.39 3.03
C TYR A 55 8.33 -0.37 2.49
N LEU A 56 9.27 0.29 3.19
CA LEU A 56 10.68 0.28 2.83
C LEU A 56 11.30 -1.13 2.83
N LYS A 57 10.81 -2.04 3.69
CA LYS A 57 11.23 -3.45 3.68
C LYS A 57 10.71 -4.24 2.48
N CYS A 58 9.84 -3.64 1.66
CA CYS A 58 9.35 -4.23 0.43
C CYS A 58 10.30 -3.95 -0.76
N ALA A 59 11.39 -3.21 -0.54
CA ALA A 59 12.37 -2.83 -1.57
C ALA A 59 11.75 -2.17 -2.84
N TRP A 60 10.56 -1.57 -2.70
CA TRP A 60 9.83 -0.96 -3.81
C TRP A 60 10.07 0.55 -3.88
N PHE A 61 11.22 0.95 -4.41
CA PHE A 61 11.65 2.35 -4.47
C PHE A 61 12.19 2.76 -5.84
N ASN A 62 12.23 4.07 -6.05
CA ASN A 62 12.76 4.73 -7.23
C ASN A 62 14.18 5.22 -6.96
N ALA A 63 15.05 5.16 -7.98
CA ALA A 63 16.30 5.92 -7.96
C ALA A 63 15.99 7.42 -8.15
N GLY A 64 16.56 8.27 -7.30
CA GLY A 64 16.29 9.70 -7.31
C GLY A 64 14.83 10.05 -7.00
N ALA A 65 14.38 11.20 -7.50
CA ALA A 65 13.04 11.73 -7.28
C ALA A 65 11.95 11.12 -8.18
N GLY A 66 12.19 9.93 -8.74
CA GLY A 66 11.20 9.23 -9.59
C GLY A 66 9.96 8.80 -8.81
N GLU A 67 8.87 8.54 -9.54
CA GLU A 67 7.60 8.05 -8.97
C GLU A 67 7.00 6.85 -9.72
N ALA A 68 7.76 6.27 -10.66
CA ALA A 68 7.30 5.15 -11.46
C ALA A 68 6.91 3.97 -10.56
N ARG A 69 7.77 3.64 -9.59
CA ARG A 69 7.49 2.64 -8.56
C ARG A 69 6.69 3.22 -7.42
N HIS A 70 5.49 2.71 -7.24
CA HIS A 70 4.62 3.15 -6.15
C HIS A 70 3.66 2.04 -5.73
N LEU A 71 3.18 2.12 -4.49
CA LEU A 71 2.07 1.31 -4.00
C LEU A 71 0.78 2.12 -4.09
N ARG A 72 -0.29 1.51 -4.60
CA ARG A 72 -1.67 1.92 -4.34
C ARG A 72 -2.27 0.93 -3.35
N ILE A 73 -2.75 1.44 -2.21
CA ILE A 73 -3.43 0.63 -1.20
C ILE A 73 -4.82 1.22 -0.89
N PHE A 74 -5.82 0.36 -0.84
CA PHE A 74 -7.22 0.73 -0.62
C PHE A 74 -8.00 -0.40 0.04
N SER A 75 -9.10 -0.05 0.69
CA SER A 75 -10.03 -1.00 1.30
C SER A 75 -11.33 -1.12 0.52
N GLU A 76 -11.96 -2.29 0.60
CA GLU A 76 -13.27 -2.60 0.07
C GLU A 76 -14.17 -3.10 1.21
N ASN A 77 -15.38 -2.57 1.27
CA ASN A 77 -16.46 -2.99 2.16
C ASN A 77 -17.53 -3.65 1.27
N LEU A 78 -17.40 -4.97 1.01
CA LEU A 78 -18.20 -5.64 -0.03
C LEU A 78 -19.62 -5.95 0.45
N SER A 79 -19.85 -6.19 1.74
CA SER A 79 -21.17 -6.35 2.34
C SER A 79 -21.93 -5.04 2.51
N GLY A 80 -21.22 -3.91 2.58
CA GLY A 80 -21.80 -2.59 2.81
C GLY A 80 -22.12 -2.29 4.28
N ASP A 81 -21.60 -3.08 5.22
CA ASP A 81 -21.89 -2.93 6.66
C ASP A 81 -21.08 -1.81 7.36
N GLY A 82 -20.09 -1.25 6.65
CA GLY A 82 -19.26 -0.13 7.11
C GLY A 82 -17.85 -0.55 7.52
N THR A 83 -17.54 -1.85 7.45
CA THR A 83 -16.23 -2.40 7.81
C THR A 83 -15.44 -2.84 6.56
N PRO A 84 -14.13 -2.59 6.52
CA PRO A 84 -13.27 -3.11 5.46
C PRO A 84 -13.09 -4.61 5.52
N GLU A 85 -13.64 -5.33 4.55
CA GLU A 85 -13.48 -6.77 4.40
C GLU A 85 -12.22 -7.13 3.62
N THR A 86 -11.77 -6.26 2.73
CA THR A 86 -10.61 -6.54 1.87
C THR A 86 -9.73 -5.31 1.77
N VAL A 87 -8.43 -5.46 2.00
CA VAL A 87 -7.42 -4.46 1.70
C VAL A 87 -6.59 -4.94 0.52
N ARG A 88 -6.60 -4.19 -0.58
CA ARG A 88 -5.81 -4.49 -1.79
C ARG A 88 -4.55 -3.64 -1.84
N LEU A 89 -3.46 -4.26 -2.26
CA LEU A 89 -2.16 -3.63 -2.47
C LEU A 89 -1.74 -3.87 -3.92
N HIS A 90 -1.58 -2.80 -4.68
CA HIS A 90 -1.06 -2.85 -6.05
C HIS A 90 0.30 -2.16 -6.09
N PHE A 91 1.35 -2.94 -6.37
CA PHE A 91 2.70 -2.43 -6.58
C PHE A 91 2.88 -2.15 -8.07
N HIS A 92 3.02 -0.88 -8.41
CA HIS A 92 3.18 -0.40 -9.78
C HIS A 92 4.64 -0.22 -10.14
N ASP A 93 5.00 -0.52 -11.39
CA ASP A 93 6.22 -0.06 -12.06
C ASP A 93 5.79 0.71 -13.33
N GLY A 94 5.76 2.04 -13.22
CA GLY A 94 5.18 2.91 -14.23
C GLY A 94 3.67 2.65 -14.39
N PRO A 95 3.17 2.41 -15.62
CA PRO A 95 1.75 2.16 -15.85
C PRO A 95 1.30 0.73 -15.50
N VAL A 96 2.23 -0.19 -15.23
CA VAL A 96 1.93 -1.62 -15.04
C VAL A 96 1.84 -1.95 -13.55
N ILE A 97 0.86 -2.77 -13.18
CA ILE A 97 0.83 -3.40 -11.85
C ILE A 97 1.78 -4.60 -11.92
N ALA A 98 2.98 -4.46 -11.33
CA ALA A 98 3.98 -5.51 -11.27
C ALA A 98 3.51 -6.63 -10.31
N TYR A 99 2.99 -6.25 -9.14
CA TYR A 99 2.52 -7.21 -8.13
C TYR A 99 1.19 -6.81 -7.50
N LYS A 100 0.39 -7.82 -7.16
CA LYS A 100 -0.86 -7.68 -6.42
C LYS A 100 -0.81 -8.49 -5.14
N ALA A 101 -1.28 -7.89 -4.05
CA ALA A 101 -1.51 -8.56 -2.80
C ALA A 101 -2.86 -8.15 -2.22
N ALA A 102 -3.43 -8.98 -1.35
CA ALA A 102 -4.67 -8.69 -0.65
C ALA A 102 -4.66 -9.31 0.75
N ALA A 103 -5.29 -8.62 1.69
CA ALA A 103 -5.65 -9.14 3.00
C ALA A 103 -7.17 -9.11 3.12
N ARG A 104 -7.79 -10.22 3.50
CA ARG A 104 -9.25 -10.34 3.63
C ARG A 104 -9.62 -10.80 5.03
N ASP A 105 -10.57 -10.07 5.59
CA ASP A 105 -11.34 -10.38 6.79
C ASP A 105 -12.65 -11.03 6.29
N LEU A 106 -12.78 -12.34 6.49
CA LEU A 106 -13.85 -13.14 5.86
C LEU A 106 -15.08 -13.28 6.74
N ASP A 107 -14.95 -13.09 8.05
CA ASP A 107 -16.03 -13.17 9.03
C ASP A 107 -16.26 -11.84 9.76
N ASN A 108 -15.53 -10.79 9.36
CA ASN A 108 -15.64 -9.42 9.85
C ASN A 108 -15.36 -9.29 11.36
N ASP A 109 -14.36 -10.03 11.86
CA ASP A 109 -13.94 -10.00 13.25
C ASP A 109 -12.74 -9.05 13.52
N GLY A 110 -12.22 -8.41 12.47
CA GLY A 110 -11.05 -7.54 12.48
C GLY A 110 -9.71 -8.28 12.35
N VAL A 111 -9.74 -9.59 12.13
CA VAL A 111 -8.60 -10.44 11.80
C VAL A 111 -8.58 -10.68 10.28
N PHE A 112 -7.42 -11.06 9.75
CA PHE A 112 -7.31 -11.37 8.33
C PHE A 112 -7.05 -12.87 8.16
N GLU A 113 -8.04 -13.60 7.66
CA GLU A 113 -8.01 -15.06 7.52
C GLU A 113 -7.25 -15.41 6.24
N LEU A 114 -7.43 -14.61 5.20
CA LEU A 114 -6.81 -14.81 3.90
C LEU A 114 -5.85 -13.68 3.57
N ILE A 115 -4.57 -14.05 3.43
CA ILE A 115 -3.55 -13.17 2.86
C ILE A 115 -3.08 -13.78 1.55
N LEU A 116 -3.29 -13.03 0.47
CA LEU A 116 -2.74 -13.30 -0.85
C LEU A 116 -1.51 -12.41 -1.01
N SER A 117 -0.34 -13.01 -1.11
CA SER A 117 0.92 -12.29 -1.27
C SER A 117 1.80 -13.01 -2.29
N SER A 118 2.30 -12.27 -3.28
CA SER A 118 3.45 -12.67 -4.09
C SER A 118 4.75 -12.29 -3.37
N ASP A 119 5.88 -12.33 -4.08
CA ASP A 119 7.16 -11.73 -3.68
C ASP A 119 7.02 -10.20 -3.64
N VAL A 120 6.47 -9.67 -2.55
CA VAL A 120 6.19 -8.23 -2.38
C VAL A 120 7.39 -7.48 -1.86
N ASP A 121 8.41 -8.18 -1.34
CA ASP A 121 9.67 -7.58 -0.97
C ASP A 121 10.77 -7.68 -2.01
N ASN A 122 10.44 -8.32 -3.14
CA ASN A 122 11.31 -8.42 -4.30
C ASN A 122 12.65 -9.08 -3.93
N ASP A 123 12.59 -10.09 -3.04
CA ASP A 123 13.71 -10.92 -2.62
C ASP A 123 13.89 -12.18 -3.49
N GLY A 124 12.96 -12.42 -4.42
CA GLY A 124 12.94 -13.55 -5.33
C GLY A 124 12.14 -14.75 -4.82
N HIS A 125 11.53 -14.68 -3.63
CA HIS A 125 10.88 -15.80 -2.97
C HIS A 125 9.54 -15.42 -2.36
N SER A 126 8.42 -15.92 -2.92
CA SER A 126 7.12 -15.79 -2.26
C SER A 126 7.03 -16.67 -1.00
N ASN A 127 7.10 -16.05 0.17
CA ASN A 127 7.29 -16.74 1.45
C ASN A 127 6.49 -16.12 2.62
N ARG A 128 6.76 -16.58 3.85
CA ARG A 128 6.05 -16.12 5.06
C ARG A 128 6.31 -14.65 5.39
N MET A 129 7.47 -14.13 5.02
CA MET A 129 7.85 -12.73 5.22
C MET A 129 6.99 -11.80 4.37
N ASP A 130 6.71 -12.15 3.11
CA ASP A 130 5.74 -11.43 2.26
C ASP A 130 4.38 -11.34 2.91
N ARG A 131 3.87 -12.49 3.37
CA ARG A 131 2.58 -12.56 4.05
C ARG A 131 2.56 -11.62 5.26
N SER A 132 3.63 -11.63 6.07
CA SER A 132 3.75 -10.76 7.23
C SER A 132 3.81 -9.27 6.86
N ARG A 133 4.46 -8.91 5.75
CA ARG A 133 4.52 -7.51 5.27
C ARG A 133 3.15 -7.04 4.79
N VAL A 134 2.45 -7.84 3.99
CA VAL A 134 1.09 -7.52 3.51
C VAL A 134 0.15 -7.34 4.69
N THR A 135 0.15 -8.27 5.66
CA THR A 135 -0.66 -8.14 6.89
C THR A 135 -0.34 -6.86 7.65
N ALA A 136 0.95 -6.54 7.83
CA ALA A 136 1.36 -5.35 8.57
C ALA A 136 0.94 -4.05 7.85
N LEU A 137 1.14 -3.96 6.54
CA LEU A 137 0.73 -2.80 5.75
C LEU A 137 -0.78 -2.60 5.79
N ALA A 138 -1.56 -3.67 5.59
CA ALA A 138 -3.01 -3.61 5.65
C ALA A 138 -3.52 -3.16 7.03
N LYS A 139 -3.00 -3.75 8.12
CA LYS A 139 -3.37 -3.35 9.49
C LYS A 139 -3.04 -1.90 9.81
N GLN A 140 -1.90 -1.38 9.33
CA GLN A 140 -1.55 0.03 9.58
C GLN A 140 -2.37 0.99 8.70
N PHE A 141 -2.71 0.59 7.48
CA PHE A 141 -3.58 1.37 6.59
C PHE A 141 -4.98 1.55 7.17
N LEU A 142 -5.60 0.47 7.66
CA LEU A 142 -6.95 0.54 8.25
C LEU A 142 -7.05 1.50 9.44
N LYS A 143 -5.96 1.68 10.22
CA LYS A 143 -5.91 2.65 11.33
C LYS A 143 -5.99 4.12 10.89
N LEU A 144 -5.79 4.40 9.60
CA LEU A 144 -5.94 5.75 9.06
C LEU A 144 -7.40 6.17 8.94
N GLY A 145 -8.33 5.20 8.92
CA GLY A 145 -9.75 5.46 8.63
C GLY A 145 -9.99 5.95 7.20
N TRP A 146 -9.05 5.72 6.28
CA TRP A 146 -9.17 6.09 4.88
C TRP A 146 -9.82 4.94 4.12
N GLN A 147 -11.03 5.20 3.58
CA GLN A 147 -11.86 4.25 2.84
C GLN A 147 -12.46 4.95 1.61
#